data_AF-A0AAD8YB66-F1
#
_entry.id   AF-A0AAD8YB66-F1
#
_cell.length_a   1.000
_cell.length_b   1.000
_cell.length_c   1.000
_cell.angle_alpha   90.00
_cell.angle_beta   90.00
_cell.angle_gamma   90.00
#
_symmetry.space_group_name_H-M   'P 1'
#
loop_
_entity.id
_entity.type
_entity.pdbx_description
1 polymer ?
#
loop_
_entity_poly.entity_id
_entity_poly.type
_entity_poly.pdbx_seq_one_letter_code
_entity_poly.pdbx_strand_id
1 'polypeptide(L)'
;MSSIKEEGEFQWTPLAIVQSIAIFCLAGIAEIFGGYLVWAAVKGLRVEKTESEANVNNNTSANEAVDGTSSSGYDIVKKPWWFALIGSVVLVAYGFIPCLQPSAATDGFARIYAAYGGFFIVMSFLIGWALEGPSAKPDVGDLVGGLISVVGALVIVFWPRR
;
A
#
# COMPACT_ATOMS: atom_id res chain seq x y z
N MET A 1 -1.36 40.12 33.83
CA MET A 1 -0.23 39.68 32.97
C MET A 1 0.10 38.27 33.44
N SER A 2 -0.55 37.23 32.94
CA SER A 2 -0.47 36.74 31.56
C SER A 2 -1.82 36.20 31.08
N SER A 3 -2.16 36.57 29.85
CA SER A 3 -3.17 35.92 29.03
C SER A 3 -2.81 34.43 28.91
N ILE A 4 -3.58 33.58 29.58
CA ILE A 4 -3.69 32.18 29.16
C ILE A 4 -4.44 32.27 27.84
N LYS A 5 -3.72 32.02 26.74
CA LYS A 5 -4.35 31.72 25.46
C LYS A 5 -5.24 30.52 25.74
N GLU A 6 -6.54 30.71 25.64
CA GLU A 6 -7.44 29.58 25.45
C GLU A 6 -6.92 28.84 24.21
N GLU A 7 -6.39 27.65 24.44
CA GLU A 7 -5.98 26.71 23.41
C GLU A 7 -7.24 26.49 22.56
N GLY A 8 -7.29 27.10 21.38
CA GLY A 8 -8.50 27.19 20.58
C GLY A 8 -9.12 25.80 20.40
N GLU A 9 -10.39 25.67 20.80
CA GLU A 9 -11.19 24.47 20.51
C GLU A 9 -10.98 24.10 19.03
N PHE A 10 -10.54 22.88 18.77
CA PHE A 10 -10.35 22.38 17.41
C PHE A 10 -11.70 22.43 16.69
N GLN A 11 -11.88 23.46 15.86
CA GLN A 11 -13.13 23.67 15.14
C GLN A 11 -13.17 22.66 13.99
N TRP A 12 -14.08 21.69 14.11
CA TRP A 12 -14.42 20.77 13.03
C TRP A 12 -15.06 21.54 11.88
N THR A 13 -14.23 22.16 11.05
CA THR A 13 -14.68 22.73 9.79
C THR A 13 -14.91 21.59 8.81
N PRO A 14 -15.96 21.66 7.95
CA PRO A 14 -16.13 20.70 6.86
C PRO A 14 -14.87 20.56 6.01
N LEU A 15 -14.11 21.65 5.87
CA LEU A 15 -12.83 21.68 5.18
C LEU A 15 -11.75 20.84 5.87
N ALA A 16 -11.62 20.90 7.20
CA ALA A 16 -10.66 20.08 7.93
C ALA A 16 -10.98 18.57 7.86
N ILE A 17 -12.27 18.21 7.84
CA ILE A 17 -12.71 16.82 7.65
C ILE A 17 -12.33 16.35 6.24
N VAL A 18 -12.64 17.14 5.21
CA VAL A 18 -12.28 16.83 3.82
C VAL A 18 -10.76 16.70 3.66
N GLN A 19 -9.99 17.61 4.25
CA GLN A 19 -8.52 17.54 4.23
C GLN A 19 -8.00 16.27 4.91
N SER A 20 -8.58 15.88 6.04
CA SER A 20 -8.19 14.66 6.76
C SER A 20 -8.47 13.40 5.93
N ILE A 21 -9.65 13.33 5.30
CA ILE A 21 -10.00 12.23 4.40
C ILE A 21 -9.08 12.21 3.16
N ALA A 22 -8.76 13.38 2.60
CA ALA A 22 -7.87 13.48 1.44
C ALA A 22 -6.44 13.04 1.77
N ILE A 23 -5.89 13.50 2.90
CA ILE A 23 -4.58 13.07 3.40
C ILE A 23 -4.60 11.57 3.66
N PHE A 24 -5.68 11.04 4.25
CA PHE A 24 -5.86 9.61 4.50
C PHE A 24 -5.90 8.76 3.22
N CYS A 25 -6.60 9.20 2.17
CA CYS A 25 -6.61 8.48 0.90
C CYS A 25 -5.25 8.53 0.21
N LEU A 26 -4.60 9.70 0.20
CA LEU A 26 -3.27 9.89 -0.37
C LEU A 26 -2.22 9.04 0.37
N ALA A 27 -2.34 9.00 1.69
CA ALA A 27 -1.61 8.15 2.61
C ALA A 27 -1.73 6.66 2.24
N GLY A 28 -2.96 6.16 2.11
CA GLY A 28 -3.22 4.78 1.72
C GLY A 28 -2.62 4.42 0.36
N ILE A 29 -2.75 5.32 -0.62
CA ILE A 29 -2.14 5.15 -1.94
C ILE A 29 -0.60 5.09 -1.82
N ALA A 30 0.01 6.02 -1.09
CA ALA A 30 1.47 6.10 -0.94
C ALA A 30 2.06 4.87 -0.24
N GLU A 31 1.38 4.34 0.77
CA GLU A 31 1.83 3.16 1.52
C GLU A 31 1.74 1.88 0.67
N ILE A 32 0.60 1.65 0.03
CA ILE A 32 0.41 0.46 -0.84
C ILE A 32 1.34 0.54 -2.06
N PHE A 33 1.45 1.72 -2.68
CA PHE A 33 2.33 1.94 -3.83
C PHE A 33 3.81 1.84 -3.45
N GLY A 34 4.22 2.44 -2.33
CA GLY A 34 5.59 2.36 -1.82
C GLY A 34 6.01 0.91 -1.54
N GLY A 35 5.13 0.13 -0.92
CA GLY A 35 5.33 -1.31 -0.72
C GLY A 35 5.43 -2.08 -2.03
N TYR A 36 4.57 -1.78 -3.01
CA TYR A 36 4.63 -2.38 -4.35
C TYR A 36 5.97 -2.09 -5.06
N LEU A 37 6.51 -0.87 -4.96
CA LEU A 37 7.80 -0.51 -5.56
C LEU A 37 8.95 -1.34 -4.99
N VAL A 38 8.95 -1.55 -3.67
CA VAL A 38 9.94 -2.39 -2.99
C VAL A 38 9.77 -3.85 -3.44
N TRP A 39 8.55 -4.36 -3.46
CA TRP A 39 8.25 -5.72 -3.91
C TRP A 39 8.68 -5.96 -5.35
N ALA A 40 8.37 -5.04 -6.27
CA ALA A 40 8.74 -5.12 -7.68
C ALA A 40 10.26 -5.13 -7.88
N ALA A 41 11.00 -4.36 -7.08
CA ALA A 41 12.47 -4.34 -7.11
C ALA A 41 13.09 -5.64 -6.58
N VAL A 42 12.48 -6.27 -5.56
CA VAL A 42 13.01 -7.50 -4.94
C VAL A 42 12.64 -8.75 -5.72
N LYS A 43 11.38 -8.87 -6.18
CA LYS A 43 10.87 -10.10 -6.81
C LYS A 43 11.10 -10.17 -8.31
N GLY A 44 11.25 -9.03 -8.98
CA GLY A 44 11.29 -8.96 -10.44
C GLY A 44 9.95 -9.34 -11.08
N LEU A 45 9.61 -8.72 -12.21
CA LEU A 45 8.39 -9.09 -12.94
C LEU A 45 8.66 -10.38 -13.71
N ARG A 46 7.72 -11.34 -13.61
CA ARG A 46 7.74 -12.56 -14.42
C ARG A 46 7.14 -12.23 -15.77
N VAL A 47 7.96 -12.30 -16.82
CA VAL A 47 7.50 -12.16 -18.19
C VAL A 47 7.52 -13.55 -18.82
N GLU A 48 6.42 -13.96 -19.43
CA GLU A 48 6.36 -15.25 -20.12
C GLU A 48 7.20 -15.19 -21.39
N LYS A 49 8.01 -16.22 -21.62
CA LYS A 49 8.92 -16.26 -22.76
C LYS A 49 8.12 -16.45 -24.03
N THR A 50 8.09 -15.44 -24.90
CA THR A 50 7.35 -15.54 -26.16
C THR A 50 8.05 -16.56 -27.07
N GLU A 51 7.33 -17.56 -27.58
CA GLU A 51 7.88 -18.70 -28.36
C GLU A 51 8.81 -18.30 -29.52
N SER A 52 8.68 -17.08 -30.06
CA SER A 52 9.50 -16.56 -31.15
C SER A 52 10.99 -16.37 -30.81
N GLU A 53 11.36 -16.22 -29.53
CA GLU A 53 12.77 -16.04 -29.12
C GLU A 53 13.50 -17.36 -28.92
N ALA A 54 12.79 -18.48 -28.70
CA ALA A 54 13.38 -19.80 -28.43
C ALA A 54 14.00 -20.49 -29.66
N ASN A 55 13.74 -19.99 -30.88
CA ASN A 55 14.29 -20.53 -32.13
C ASN A 55 15.44 -19.69 -32.72
N VAL A 56 15.77 -18.55 -32.11
CA VAL A 56 16.81 -17.63 -32.62
C VAL A 56 18.14 -17.77 -31.86
N ASN A 57 18.13 -18.38 -30.67
CA ASN A 57 19.19 -18.37 -29.66
C ASN A 57 20.12 -19.60 -29.64
N ASN A 58 19.92 -20.57 -30.53
CA ASN A 58 20.77 -21.75 -30.70
C ASN A 58 22.19 -21.46 -31.26
N ASN A 59 22.51 -20.22 -31.62
CA ASN A 59 23.83 -19.80 -32.15
C ASN A 59 24.55 -18.71 -31.33
N THR A 60 23.91 -18.14 -30.28
CA THR A 60 24.46 -16.97 -29.54
C THR A 60 24.66 -17.23 -28.04
N SER A 61 24.21 -18.37 -27.52
CA SER A 61 24.11 -18.69 -26.08
C SER A 61 25.41 -19.03 -25.32
N ALA A 62 26.60 -18.79 -25.88
CA ALA A 62 27.85 -19.19 -25.22
C ALA A 62 28.51 -18.11 -24.33
N ASN A 63 28.11 -16.83 -24.42
CA ASN A 63 28.93 -15.71 -23.90
C ASN A 63 28.25 -14.72 -22.95
N GLU A 64 27.00 -14.92 -22.52
CA GLU A 64 26.39 -14.03 -21.54
C GLU A 64 26.00 -14.78 -20.27
N ALA A 65 26.65 -14.36 -19.18
CA ALA A 65 26.59 -14.83 -17.82
C ALA A 65 25.29 -15.53 -17.39
N VAL A 66 25.46 -16.79 -17.00
CA VAL A 66 24.54 -17.59 -16.20
C VAL A 66 24.32 -16.90 -14.84
N ASP A 67 23.31 -16.04 -14.72
CA ASP A 67 22.64 -15.75 -13.44
C ASP A 67 21.58 -16.83 -13.24
N GLY A 68 21.97 -17.89 -12.52
CA GLY A 68 21.23 -19.12 -12.43
C GLY A 68 19.94 -18.99 -11.61
N THR A 69 18.80 -18.85 -12.28
CA THR A 69 17.50 -19.36 -11.80
C THR A 69 16.51 -19.56 -12.97
N SER A 70 16.94 -20.17 -14.08
CA SER A 70 16.08 -20.41 -15.26
C SER A 70 15.81 -21.90 -15.43
N SER A 71 14.70 -22.39 -14.86
CA SER A 71 14.16 -23.74 -15.16
C SER A 71 12.65 -23.73 -15.33
N SER A 72 12.05 -22.57 -15.55
CA SER A 72 10.61 -22.44 -15.79
C SER A 72 10.40 -21.37 -16.84
N GLY A 73 9.42 -21.55 -17.74
CA GLY A 73 9.23 -20.80 -19.02
C GLY A 73 8.93 -19.30 -18.92
N TYR A 74 9.48 -18.61 -17.93
CA TYR A 74 9.41 -17.18 -17.72
C TYR A 74 10.81 -16.58 -17.54
N ASP A 75 11.02 -15.40 -18.10
CA ASP A 75 12.20 -14.59 -17.85
C ASP A 75 11.90 -13.61 -16.69
N ILE A 76 12.82 -13.51 -15.73
CA ILE A 76 12.69 -12.62 -14.56
C ILE A 76 13.35 -11.29 -14.88
N VAL A 77 12.53 -10.25 -15.11
CA VAL A 77 13.05 -8.90 -15.33
C VAL A 77 13.25 -8.21 -13.99
N LYS A 78 14.51 -8.10 -13.54
CA LYS A 78 14.90 -7.40 -12.32
C LYS A 78 14.82 -5.88 -12.53
N LYS A 79 13.98 -5.20 -11.75
CA LYS A 79 13.88 -3.72 -11.76
C LYS A 79 15.06 -3.12 -10.98
N PRO A 80 15.61 -1.95 -11.36
CA PRO A 80 16.82 -1.44 -10.70
C PRO A 80 16.55 -1.15 -9.22
N TRP A 81 17.55 -1.44 -8.39
CA TRP A 81 17.50 -1.37 -6.92
C TRP A 81 17.04 0.00 -6.38
N TRP A 82 17.23 1.08 -7.14
CA TRP A 82 16.72 2.41 -6.79
C TRP A 82 15.19 2.47 -6.64
N PHE A 83 14.42 1.58 -7.28
CA PHE A 83 12.97 1.48 -7.05
C PHE A 83 12.66 1.10 -5.60
N ALA A 84 13.42 0.18 -5.00
CA ALA A 84 13.27 -0.17 -3.59
C ALA A 84 13.63 0.99 -2.67
N LEU A 85 14.68 1.75 -3.04
CA LEU A 85 15.13 2.88 -2.24
C LEU A 85 14.11 4.02 -2.24
N ILE A 86 13.55 4.35 -3.40
CA ILE A 86 12.47 5.34 -3.53
C ILE A 86 11.23 4.89 -2.76
N GLY A 87 10.79 3.63 -2.92
CA GLY A 87 9.65 3.09 -2.18
C GLY A 87 9.84 3.14 -0.66
N SER A 88 11.04 2.79 -0.18
CA SER A 88 11.40 2.86 1.24
C SER A 88 11.41 4.29 1.78
N VAL A 89 11.95 5.26 1.02
CA VAL A 89 11.93 6.68 1.42
C VAL A 89 10.50 7.20 1.49
N VAL A 90 9.66 6.86 0.51
CA VAL A 90 8.24 7.23 0.51
C VAL A 90 7.52 6.65 1.74
N LEU A 91 7.74 5.38 2.06
CA LEU A 91 7.17 4.71 3.24
C LEU A 91 7.61 5.36 4.56
N VAL A 92 8.91 5.66 4.71
CA VAL A 92 9.46 6.31 5.90
C VAL A 92 8.88 7.71 6.05
N ALA A 93 8.94 8.54 4.99
CA ALA A 93 8.40 9.88 5.01
C ALA A 93 6.89 9.89 5.29
N TYR A 94 6.17 8.92 4.72
CA TYR A 94 4.75 8.75 4.93
C TYR A 94 4.39 8.36 6.37
N GLY A 95 5.15 7.48 7.02
CA GLY A 95 4.85 7.04 8.39
C GLY A 95 4.72 8.18 9.41
N PHE A 96 5.32 9.33 9.14
CA PHE A 96 5.19 10.54 9.96
C PHE A 96 3.91 11.35 9.69
N ILE A 97 3.26 11.19 8.53
CA ILE A 97 2.10 11.98 8.11
C ILE A 97 0.83 11.63 8.93
N PRO A 98 0.45 10.35 9.14
CA PRO A 98 -0.67 9.98 10.01
C PRO A 98 -0.49 10.43 11.47
N CYS A 99 0.76 10.55 11.93
CA CYS A 99 1.08 11.03 13.29
C CYS A 99 0.75 12.52 13.50
N LEU A 100 0.57 13.29 12.43
CA LEU A 100 0.20 14.70 12.49
C LEU A 100 -1.32 14.92 12.47
N GLN A 101 -2.13 13.85 12.52
CA GLN A 101 -3.59 13.97 12.43
C GLN A 101 -4.22 14.49 13.74
N PRO A 102 -4.91 15.65 13.72
CA PRO A 102 -5.48 16.28 14.92
C PRO A 102 -6.55 15.45 15.66
N SER A 103 -7.21 14.53 14.95
CA SER A 103 -8.32 13.70 15.46
C SER A 103 -7.89 12.65 16.49
N ALA A 104 -6.58 12.37 16.63
CA ALA A 104 -6.08 11.38 17.59
C ALA A 104 -6.26 11.79 19.07
N ALA A 105 -6.53 13.08 19.33
CA ALA A 105 -6.62 13.64 20.68
C ALA A 105 -7.95 13.36 21.41
N THR A 106 -9.06 13.12 20.70
CA THR A 106 -10.42 13.06 21.31
C THR A 106 -11.04 11.66 21.40
N ASP A 107 -10.74 10.73 20.48
CA ASP A 107 -11.36 9.39 20.44
C ASP A 107 -10.40 8.21 20.75
N GLY A 108 -9.12 8.50 20.99
CA GLY A 108 -8.06 7.55 21.32
C GLY A 108 -7.31 7.03 20.08
N PHE A 109 -6.03 7.42 19.97
CA PHE A 109 -5.12 7.07 18.88
C PHE A 109 -5.22 5.60 18.42
N ALA A 110 -5.20 4.64 19.35
CA ALA A 110 -5.19 3.21 19.03
C ALA A 110 -6.46 2.73 18.32
N ARG A 111 -7.63 3.29 18.63
CA ARG A 111 -8.91 2.87 18.04
C ARG A 111 -9.05 3.33 16.60
N ILE A 112 -8.65 4.57 16.36
CA ILE A 112 -8.63 5.18 15.03
C ILE A 112 -7.69 4.37 14.12
N TYR A 113 -6.48 4.07 14.60
CA TYR A 113 -5.51 3.27 13.84
C TYR A 113 -6.01 1.84 13.57
N ALA A 114 -6.68 1.21 14.55
CA ALA A 114 -7.28 -0.12 14.38
C ALA A 114 -8.43 -0.12 13.35
N ALA A 115 -9.29 0.91 13.37
CA ALA A 115 -10.36 1.05 12.38
C ALA A 115 -9.79 1.29 10.97
N TYR A 116 -8.74 2.11 10.85
CA TYR A 116 -8.06 2.35 9.57
C TYR A 116 -7.49 1.07 8.96
N GLY A 117 -6.91 0.19 9.77
CA GLY A 117 -6.41 -1.11 9.29
C GLY A 117 -7.48 -1.92 8.55
N GLY A 118 -8.74 -1.88 9.00
CA GLY A 118 -9.84 -2.58 8.32
C GLY A 118 -10.17 -2.01 6.94
N PHE A 119 -10.20 -0.68 6.79
CA PHE A 119 -10.40 -0.06 5.48
C PHE A 119 -9.19 -0.25 4.56
N PHE A 120 -7.99 -0.27 5.14
CA PHE A 120 -6.73 -0.43 4.41
C PHE A 120 -6.64 -1.80 3.72
N ILE A 121 -7.17 -2.86 4.34
CA ILE A 121 -7.24 -4.20 3.76
C ILE A 121 -8.03 -4.20 2.45
N VAL A 122 -9.23 -3.61 2.45
CA VAL A 122 -10.05 -3.52 1.23
C VAL A 122 -9.36 -2.67 0.16
N MET A 123 -8.81 -1.52 0.57
CA MET A 123 -8.08 -0.64 -0.34
C MET A 123 -6.85 -1.33 -0.96
N SER A 124 -6.15 -2.19 -0.21
CA SER A 124 -5.02 -2.98 -0.71
C SER A 124 -5.43 -3.93 -1.83
N PHE A 125 -6.59 -4.57 -1.76
CA PHE A 125 -7.10 -5.41 -2.84
C PHE A 125 -7.47 -4.59 -4.08
N LEU A 126 -8.11 -3.43 -3.89
CA LEU A 126 -8.48 -2.54 -5.00
C LEU A 126 -7.24 -2.00 -5.74
N ILE A 127 -6.24 -1.53 -5.00
CA ILE A 127 -5.01 -0.99 -5.60
C ILE A 127 -4.14 -2.11 -6.17
N GLY A 128 -4.07 -3.28 -5.51
CA GLY A 128 -3.40 -4.45 -6.06
C GLY A 128 -3.98 -4.88 -7.41
N TRP A 129 -5.31 -4.90 -7.51
CA TRP A 129 -6.02 -5.14 -8.77
C TRP A 129 -5.76 -4.04 -9.81
N ALA A 130 -5.72 -2.77 -9.39
CA ALA A 130 -5.44 -1.65 -10.29
C ALA A 130 -4.00 -1.65 -10.83
N LEU A 131 -3.02 -2.11 -10.05
CA LEU A 131 -1.61 -2.13 -10.45
C LEU A 131 -1.22 -3.39 -11.25
N GLU A 132 -1.73 -4.56 -10.89
CA GLU A 132 -1.37 -5.85 -11.50
C GLU A 132 -2.41 -6.34 -12.54
N GLY A 133 -3.55 -5.64 -12.67
CA GLY A 133 -4.57 -5.92 -13.68
C GLY A 133 -5.28 -7.28 -13.50
N PRO A 134 -5.63 -7.98 -14.60
CA PRO A 134 -6.42 -9.22 -14.55
C PRO A 134 -5.80 -10.37 -13.73
N SER A 135 -4.50 -10.30 -13.45
CA SER A 135 -3.73 -11.30 -12.69
C SER A 135 -3.96 -11.21 -11.17
N ALA A 136 -4.37 -10.05 -10.65
CA ALA A 136 -4.69 -9.84 -9.23
C ALA A 136 -6.19 -9.57 -9.03
N LYS A 137 -7.06 -10.28 -9.78
CA LYS A 137 -8.50 -10.22 -9.55
C LYS A 137 -8.79 -10.67 -8.12
N PRO A 138 -9.53 -9.86 -7.32
CA PRO A 138 -9.89 -10.24 -5.96
C PRO A 138 -10.64 -11.57 -5.98
N ASP A 139 -10.16 -12.55 -5.22
CA ASP A 139 -10.84 -13.83 -5.08
C ASP A 139 -12.02 -13.71 -4.11
N VAL A 140 -12.93 -14.69 -4.13
CA VAL A 140 -14.03 -14.78 -3.16
C VAL A 140 -13.49 -14.78 -1.73
N GLY A 141 -12.33 -15.42 -1.49
CA GLY A 141 -11.63 -15.36 -0.20
C GLY A 141 -11.22 -13.94 0.21
N ASP A 142 -10.65 -13.17 -0.72
CA ASP A 142 -10.23 -11.78 -0.47
C ASP A 142 -11.44 -10.88 -0.20
N LEU A 143 -12.55 -11.12 -0.91
CA LEU A 143 -13.80 -10.38 -0.70
C LEU A 143 -14.41 -10.68 0.67
N VAL A 144 -14.44 -11.94 1.08
CA VAL A 144 -14.93 -12.34 2.42
C VAL A 144 -14.03 -11.79 3.52
N GLY A 145 -12.70 -11.90 3.37
CA GLY A 145 -11.74 -11.32 4.31
C GLY A 145 -11.85 -9.79 4.41
N GLY A 146 -12.00 -9.12 3.27
CA GLY A 146 -12.24 -7.69 3.19
C GLY A 146 -13.53 -7.28 3.91
N LEU A 147 -14.63 -8.01 3.69
CA LEU A 147 -15.89 -7.75 4.38
C LEU A 147 -15.75 -7.90 5.90
N ILE A 148 -15.11 -8.97 6.37
CA ILE A 148 -14.87 -9.22 7.79
C ILE A 148 -14.05 -8.08 8.40
N SER A 149 -13.01 -7.61 7.70
CA SER A 149 -12.16 -6.51 8.18
C SER A 149 -12.92 -5.19 8.34
N VAL A 150 -13.82 -4.86 7.40
CA VAL A 150 -14.67 -3.67 7.47
C VAL A 150 -15.67 -3.80 8.60
N VAL A 151 -16.31 -4.97 8.77
CA VAL A 151 -17.21 -5.22 9.90
C VAL A 151 -16.48 -5.06 11.23
N GLY A 152 -15.26 -5.58 11.37
CA GLY A 152 -14.43 -5.37 12.56
C GLY A 152 -14.13 -3.90 12.83
N ALA A 153 -13.78 -3.13 11.80
CA ALA A 153 -13.59 -1.68 11.91
C ALA A 153 -14.87 -0.95 12.35
N LEU A 154 -16.02 -1.32 11.79
CA LEU A 154 -17.31 -0.75 12.19
C LEU A 154 -17.64 -1.06 13.65
N VAL A 155 -17.39 -2.29 14.12
CA VAL A 155 -17.55 -2.65 15.54
C VAL A 155 -16.68 -1.76 16.42
N ILE A 156 -15.41 -1.56 16.09
CA ILE A 156 -14.48 -0.71 16.88
C ILE A 156 -14.98 0.75 16.97
N VAL A 157 -15.53 1.27 15.87
CA VAL A 157 -16.04 2.64 15.78
C VAL A 157 -17.37 2.80 16.54
N PHE A 158 -18.30 1.87 16.34
CA PHE A 158 -19.68 1.97 16.84
C PHE A 158 -19.90 1.34 18.21
N TRP A 159 -18.91 0.66 18.79
CA TRP A 159 -19.07 0.06 20.12
C TRP A 159 -19.34 1.14 21.18
N PRO A 160 -20.46 1.05 21.94
CA PRO A 160 -20.84 2.04 22.93
C PRO A 160 -19.79 2.19 24.02
N ARG A 161 -19.48 3.45 24.36
CA ARG A 161 -18.53 3.81 25.41
C ARG A 161 -19.24 3.78 26.76
N ARG A 162 -18.50 3.41 27.81
CA ARG A 162 -18.83 3.73 29.20
C ARG A 162 -17.85 4.77 29.71
#